data_AF-A0A8B9JGL4-F1
#
_entry.id   AF-A0A8B9JGL4-F1
#
_cell.length_a   1.000
_cell.length_b   1.000
_cell.length_c   1.000
_cell.angle_alpha   90.00
_cell.angle_beta   90.00
_cell.angle_gamma   90.00
#
_symmetry.space_group_name_H-M   'P 1'
#
loop_
_entity.id
_entity.type
_entity.pdbx_description
1 polymer ?
#
loop_
_entity_poly.entity_id
_entity_poly.type
_entity_poly.pdbx_seq_one_letter_code
_entity_poly.pdbx_strand_id
1 'polypeptide(L)'
;MGIDTYTLIWLGVNGFVLRPETVCERWRASLLEHYGGRPSPQQYLPQCDSAGEFNPVQCYGDSSYCWCVDRDGREVAGTRSNDPVKPACE
;
A
#
# COMPACT_ATOMS: atom_id res chain seq x y z
N MET A 1 -9.78 30.18 -8.73
CA MET A 1 -10.59 30.10 -7.49
C MET A 1 -10.47 28.68 -6.97
N GLY A 2 -9.38 28.39 -6.26
CA GLY A 2 -9.25 27.16 -5.49
C GLY A 2 -10.03 27.35 -4.20
N ILE A 3 -10.75 26.32 -3.77
CA ILE A 3 -11.48 26.37 -2.51
C ILE A 3 -10.45 26.39 -1.37
N ASP A 4 -10.33 27.53 -0.69
CA ASP A 4 -9.45 27.67 0.46
C ASP A 4 -9.93 26.77 1.60
N THR A 5 -8.99 26.07 2.22
CA THR A 5 -9.19 25.06 3.28
C THR A 5 -10.02 25.57 4.47
N TYR A 6 -10.05 26.89 4.68
CA TYR A 6 -10.88 27.54 5.70
C TYR A 6 -12.39 27.42 5.46
N THR A 7 -12.83 27.19 4.22
CA THR A 7 -14.25 27.03 3.86
C THR A 7 -14.79 25.63 4.23
N LEU A 8 -13.91 24.63 4.35
CA LEU A 8 -14.29 23.24 4.63
C LEU A 8 -14.56 22.98 6.12
N ILE A 9 -13.99 23.79 7.02
CA ILE A 9 -14.08 23.59 8.47
C ILE A 9 -15.47 23.99 9.01
N TRP A 10 -16.15 24.97 8.39
CA TRP A 10 -17.43 25.50 8.84
C TRP A 10 -18.67 24.68 8.46
N LEU A 11 -18.56 23.82 7.46
CA LEU A 11 -19.67 22.95 7.02
C LEU A 11 -19.65 21.57 7.70
N GLY A 12 -18.75 21.32 8.65
CA GLY A 12 -18.61 20.02 9.32
C GLY A 12 -18.19 18.89 8.37
N VAL A 13 -17.71 19.23 7.17
CA VAL A 13 -17.25 18.24 6.19
C VAL A 13 -15.79 17.89 6.51
N ASN A 14 -15.59 16.71 7.12
CA ASN A 14 -14.29 16.02 7.19
C ASN A 14 -13.89 15.58 5.76
N GLY A 15 -13.59 16.56 4.90
CA GLY A 15 -13.75 16.46 3.45
C GLY A 15 -12.52 16.07 2.65
N PHE A 16 -11.89 14.94 2.96
CA PHE A 16 -10.99 14.25 2.01
C PHE A 16 -11.06 12.72 2.20
N VAL A 17 -12.23 12.11 1.98
CA VAL A 17 -12.29 10.66 1.70
C VAL A 17 -13.24 10.45 0.54
N LEU A 18 -12.80 10.77 -0.69
CA LEU A 18 -13.61 10.55 -1.90
C LEU A 18 -13.33 9.19 -2.58
N ARG A 19 -12.74 8.25 -1.84
CA ARG A 19 -12.72 6.85 -2.23
C ARG A 19 -12.77 5.96 -0.99
N PRO A 20 -13.62 4.93 -0.94
CA PRO A 20 -13.53 3.94 0.13
C PRO A 20 -12.13 3.33 0.15
N GLU A 21 -11.54 3.23 1.34
CA GLU A 21 -10.24 2.61 1.53
C GLU A 21 -10.29 1.13 1.10
N THR A 22 -9.39 0.76 0.20
CA THR A 22 -9.27 -0.60 -0.32
C THR A 22 -8.60 -1.54 0.67
N VAL A 23 -8.54 -2.83 0.32
CA VAL A 23 -7.88 -3.86 1.14
C VAL A 23 -6.38 -3.61 1.29
N CYS A 24 -5.71 -3.15 0.24
CA CYS A 24 -4.28 -2.86 0.32
C CYS A 24 -4.03 -1.60 1.16
N GLU A 25 -4.78 -0.52 0.93
CA GLU A 25 -4.65 0.73 1.66
C GLU A 25 -4.83 0.54 3.16
N ARG A 26 -5.92 -0.14 3.58
CA ARG A 26 -6.18 -0.39 5.00
C ARG A 26 -5.09 -1.24 5.66
N TRP A 27 -4.56 -2.22 4.93
CA TRP A 27 -3.51 -3.09 5.47
C TRP A 27 -2.20 -2.31 5.60
N ARG A 28 -1.87 -1.50 4.59
CA ARG A 28 -0.72 -0.60 4.62
C ARG A 28 -0.81 0.38 5.80
N ALA A 29 -1.97 1.01 6.00
CA ALA A 29 -2.21 1.94 7.12
C ALA A 29 -2.04 1.24 8.48
N SER A 30 -2.65 0.06 8.65
CA SER A 30 -2.53 -0.73 9.88
C SER A 30 -1.07 -1.07 10.23
N LEU A 31 -0.26 -1.41 9.21
CA LEU A 31 1.15 -1.70 9.41
C LEU A 31 1.97 -0.42 9.69
N LEU A 32 1.67 0.69 9.03
CA LEU A 32 2.30 1.97 9.35
C LEU A 32 2.06 2.37 10.81
N GLU A 33 0.83 2.25 11.30
CA GLU A 33 0.52 2.50 12.72
C GLU A 33 1.29 1.56 13.64
N HIS A 34 1.32 0.26 13.31
CA HIS A 34 2.07 -0.73 14.08
C HIS A 34 3.58 -0.44 14.13
N TYR A 35 4.15 0.11 13.05
CA TYR A 35 5.56 0.51 12.97
C TYR A 35 5.84 1.93 13.49
N GLY A 36 4.84 2.62 14.07
CA GLY A 36 5.02 3.99 14.56
C GLY A 36 5.26 5.02 13.45
N GLY A 37 4.76 4.75 12.25
CA GLY A 37 4.85 5.61 11.07
C GLY A 37 6.20 5.58 10.34
N ARG A 38 7.18 4.79 10.81
CA ARG A 38 8.51 4.68 10.20
C ARG A 38 8.92 3.22 10.05
N PRO A 39 8.45 2.54 8.99
CA PRO A 39 8.85 1.16 8.70
C PRO A 39 10.35 1.10 8.39
N SER A 40 11.03 0.08 8.90
CA SER A 40 12.41 -0.22 8.51
C SER A 40 12.45 -0.91 7.13
N PRO A 41 13.59 -0.87 6.42
CA PRO A 41 13.73 -1.55 5.11
C PRO A 41 13.52 -3.07 5.15
N GLN A 42 13.64 -3.69 6.33
CA GLN A 42 13.42 -5.12 6.54
C GLN A 42 11.96 -5.46 6.86
N GLN A 43 11.12 -4.46 7.16
CA GLN A 43 9.70 -4.66 7.40
C GLN A 43 8.92 -4.69 6.09
N TYR A 44 7.96 -5.60 6.01
CA TYR A 44 7.04 -5.63 4.88
C TYR A 44 6.04 -4.49 4.98
N LEU A 45 5.85 -3.77 3.88
CA LEU A 45 4.81 -2.78 3.75
C LEU A 45 4.11 -2.97 2.40
N PRO A 46 2.80 -3.33 2.38
CA PRO A 46 2.04 -3.58 1.16
C PRO A 46 2.16 -2.44 0.18
N GLN A 47 2.55 -2.76 -1.04
CA GLN A 47 2.68 -1.85 -2.16
C GLN A 47 1.34 -1.83 -2.91
N CYS A 48 0.65 -0.70 -2.85
CA CYS A 48 -0.62 -0.52 -3.54
C CYS A 48 -0.40 0.27 -4.83
N ASP A 49 -1.19 0.00 -5.86
CA ASP A 49 -1.18 0.78 -7.11
C ASP A 49 -1.97 2.10 -6.98
N SER A 50 -2.11 2.83 -8.08
CA SER A 50 -2.90 4.08 -8.10
C SER A 50 -4.40 3.86 -7.91
N ALA A 51 -4.87 2.64 -8.15
CA ALA A 51 -6.21 2.17 -7.83
C ALA A 51 -6.28 1.59 -6.40
N GLY A 52 -5.23 1.67 -5.60
CA GLY A 52 -5.13 1.10 -4.25
C GLY A 52 -5.32 -0.41 -4.19
N GLU A 53 -5.30 -1.10 -5.32
CA GLU A 53 -5.24 -2.56 -5.33
C GLU A 53 -3.80 -3.00 -5.01
N PHE A 54 -3.62 -4.27 -4.65
CA PHE A 54 -2.28 -4.80 -4.45
C PHE A 54 -1.51 -4.79 -5.76
N ASN A 55 -0.29 -4.26 -5.73
CA ASN A 55 0.66 -4.47 -6.80
C ASN A 55 0.91 -5.98 -6.93
N PRO A 56 0.80 -6.58 -8.12
CA PRO A 56 1.02 -8.01 -8.33
C PRO A 56 2.38 -8.48 -7.79
N VAL A 57 3.40 -7.61 -7.85
CA VAL A 57 4.70 -7.83 -7.20
C VAL A 57 4.74 -7.09 -5.88
N GLN A 58 5.00 -7.82 -4.79
CA GLN A 58 5.27 -7.28 -3.47
C GLN A 58 6.72 -7.53 -3.08
N CYS A 59 7.35 -6.57 -2.41
CA CYS A 59 8.73 -6.68 -1.95
C CYS A 59 8.89 -6.28 -0.48
N TYR A 60 9.88 -6.83 0.20
CA TYR A 60 10.35 -6.31 1.49
C TYR A 60 11.16 -5.04 1.27
N GLY A 61 10.60 -3.88 1.60
CA GLY A 61 11.30 -2.57 1.54
C GLY A 61 12.13 -2.39 0.26
N ASP A 62 13.40 -2.05 0.44
CA ASP A 62 14.39 -1.90 -0.64
C ASP A 62 15.22 -3.17 -0.89
N SER A 63 14.77 -4.33 -0.41
CA SER A 63 15.49 -5.59 -0.59
C SER A 63 15.17 -6.23 -1.95
N SER A 64 15.99 -7.22 -2.33
CA SER A 64 15.73 -8.09 -3.49
C SER A 64 14.71 -9.20 -3.20
N TYR A 65 14.10 -9.23 -2.01
CA TYR A 65 13.09 -10.23 -1.68
C TYR A 65 11.71 -9.76 -2.15
N CYS A 66 11.26 -10.33 -3.26
CA CYS A 66 9.97 -10.06 -3.86
C CYS A 66 9.18 -11.35 -4.14
N TRP A 67 7.85 -11.26 -4.15
CA TRP A 67 6.94 -12.36 -4.45
C TRP A 67 5.70 -11.85 -5.19
N CYS A 68 4.97 -12.77 -5.82
CA CYS A 68 3.68 -12.43 -6.42
C CYS A 68 2.56 -12.52 -5.40
N VAL A 69 1.57 -11.65 -5.52
CA VAL A 69 0.32 -11.72 -4.74
C VAL A 69 -0.91 -11.77 -5.62
N ASP A 70 -1.97 -12.37 -5.11
CA ASP A 70 -3.30 -12.28 -5.70
C ASP A 70 -3.99 -10.93 -5.39
N ARG A 71 -5.23 -10.76 -5.87
CA ARG A 71 -6.04 -9.55 -5.64
C ARG A 71 -6.38 -9.31 -4.17
N ASP A 72 -6.32 -10.33 -3.33
CA ASP A 72 -6.53 -10.21 -1.88
C ASP A 72 -5.22 -9.89 -1.14
N GLY A 73 -4.09 -9.80 -1.85
CA GLY A 73 -2.78 -9.57 -1.27
C GLY A 73 -2.14 -10.84 -0.69
N ARG A 74 -2.65 -12.03 -1.01
CA ARG A 74 -2.05 -13.30 -0.57
C ARG A 74 -0.92 -13.70 -1.49
N GLU A 75 0.19 -14.13 -0.90
CA GLU A 75 1.34 -14.66 -1.63
C GLU A 75 0.96 -15.87 -2.47
N VAL A 76 1.32 -15.84 -3.76
CA VAL A 76 1.24 -16.97 -4.66
C VAL A 76 2.39 -17.92 -4.36
N ALA A 77 2.08 -19.14 -3.96
CA ALA A 77 3.07 -20.12 -3.54
C ALA A 77 4.12 -20.38 -4.63
N GLY A 78 5.40 -20.40 -4.25
CA GLY A 78 6.51 -20.67 -5.17
C GLY A 78 6.98 -19.47 -6.00
N THR A 79 6.42 -18.27 -5.80
CA THR A 79 6.83 -17.05 -6.52
C THR A 79 7.85 -16.19 -5.79
N ARG A 80 8.15 -16.53 -4.53
CA ARG A 80 9.14 -15.83 -3.73
C ARG A 80 10.54 -16.01 -4.31
N SER A 81 11.13 -14.91 -4.73
CA SER A 81 12.51 -14.84 -5.22
C SER A 81 13.33 -13.87 -4.37
N ASN A 82 14.63 -14.14 -4.27
CA ASN A 82 15.64 -13.27 -3.68
C ASN A 82 16.53 -12.60 -4.75
N ASP A 83 16.14 -12.69 -6.03
CA ASP A 83 16.88 -12.14 -7.15
C ASP A 83 16.69 -10.62 -7.29
N PRO A 84 17.69 -9.90 -7.83
CA PRO A 84 17.54 -8.48 -8.15
C PRO A 84 16.45 -8.20 -9.19
N VAL A 85 16.06 -9.23 -9.96
CA VAL A 85 15.04 -9.16 -10.99
C VAL A 85 13.68 -9.47 -10.37
N LYS A 86 12.77 -8.50 -10.43
CA LYS A 86 11.40 -8.69 -9.95
C LYS A 86 10.70 -9.82 -10.72
N PRO A 87 9.96 -10.72 -10.05
CA PRO A 87 9.22 -11.76 -10.74
C PRO A 87 8.19 -11.15 -11.69
N ALA A 88 7.95 -11.80 -12.83
CA ALA A 88 6.84 -11.46 -13.70
C ALA A 88 5.57 -12.09 -13.10
N CYS A 89 4.73 -11.26 -12.49
CA CYS A 89 3.43 -11.66 -11.97
C CYS A 89 2.35 -11.26 -12.99
N GLU A 90 1.43 -12.18 -13.29
CA GLU A 90 0.35 -12.00 -14.27
C GLU A 90 -0.90 -11.34 -13.68
#